data_AF-A0A3B0UXQ6-F1
#
_entry.id   AF-A0A3B0UXQ6-F1
#
_cell.length_a   1.000
_cell.length_b   1.000
_cell.length_c   1.000
_cell.angle_alpha   90.00
_cell.angle_beta   90.00
_cell.angle_gamma   90.00
#
_symmetry.space_group_name_H-M   'P 1'
#
loop_
_entity.id
_entity.type
_entity.pdbx_description
1 polymer ?
#
loop_
_entity_poly.entity_id
_entity_poly.type
_entity_poly.pdbx_seq_one_letter_code
_entity_poly.pdbx_strand_id
1 'polypeptide(L)'
;MADIILDTNILADLLAQYYDSAFSKRGLFDNYRTLNNDLVREINKIVAWHTENDWGDVSFDSTGLIIASTFAFVEIARKFREIAEDRFTLDQFAAFIDQPPEWFFISSVDAILLPYLTHLPAEVKLSNGGTKPMELADAIHLATAMSRDEYLIAATDERMRQVSFLNDRFV
;
A
#
# COMPACT_ATOMS: atom_id res chain seq x y z
N MET A 1 -8.89 -11.62 7.14
CA MET A 1 -7.86 -11.55 6.06
C MET A 1 -7.04 -10.31 6.34
N ALA A 2 -5.72 -10.38 6.24
CA ALA A 2 -4.87 -9.24 6.59
C ALA A 2 -5.05 -8.10 5.58
N ASP A 3 -5.03 -6.86 6.08
CA ASP A 3 -4.90 -5.67 5.26
C ASP A 3 -3.52 -5.63 4.59
N ILE A 4 -3.42 -5.06 3.40
CA ILE A 4 -2.14 -4.88 2.71
C ILE A 4 -1.83 -3.40 2.62
N ILE A 5 -0.79 -2.95 3.32
CA ILE A 5 -0.37 -1.56 3.30
C ILE A 5 0.68 -1.37 2.21
N LEU A 6 0.41 -0.44 1.31
CA LEU A 6 1.26 -0.13 0.18
C LEU A 6 2.14 1.09 0.49
N ASP A 7 3.42 0.99 0.18
CA ASP A 7 4.25 2.18 0.01
C ASP A 7 3.89 2.92 -1.30
N THR A 8 4.50 4.08 -1.49
CA THR A 8 4.25 4.96 -2.64
C THR A 8 4.53 4.28 -3.99
N ASN A 9 5.59 3.47 -4.09
CA ASN A 9 5.99 2.84 -5.35
C ASN A 9 5.07 1.66 -5.70
N ILE A 10 4.74 0.82 -4.71
CA ILE A 10 3.76 -0.26 -4.87
C ILE A 10 2.40 0.31 -5.30
N LEU A 11 1.94 1.39 -4.66
CA LEU A 11 0.70 2.06 -5.03
C LEU A 11 0.72 2.53 -6.48
N ALA A 12 1.81 3.14 -6.95
CA ALA A 12 1.92 3.60 -8.32
C ALA A 12 1.86 2.44 -9.34
N ASP A 13 2.51 1.31 -9.02
CA ASP A 13 2.46 0.11 -9.86
C ASP A 13 1.06 -0.54 -9.89
N LEU A 14 0.35 -0.52 -8.75
CA LEU A 14 -1.04 -0.95 -8.68
C LEU A 14 -1.95 -0.07 -9.52
N LEU A 15 -1.84 1.26 -9.40
CA LEU A 15 -2.65 2.21 -10.17
C LEU A 15 -2.41 2.09 -11.67
N ALA A 16 -1.16 1.89 -12.08
CA ALA A 16 -0.81 1.67 -13.49
C ALA A 16 -1.52 0.44 -14.06
N GLN A 17 -1.56 -0.67 -13.32
CA GLN A 17 -2.30 -1.86 -13.75
C GLN A 17 -3.82 -1.65 -13.69
N TYR A 18 -4.34 -1.00 -12.65
CA TYR A 18 -5.78 -0.75 -12.50
C TYR A 18 -6.37 0.00 -13.71
N TYR A 19 -5.61 0.97 -14.24
CA TYR A 19 -6.00 1.72 -15.44
C TYR A 19 -5.59 1.06 -16.77
N ASP A 20 -4.89 -0.07 -16.75
CA ASP A 20 -4.61 -0.84 -17.95
C ASP A 20 -5.89 -1.53 -18.46
N SER A 21 -6.08 -1.46 -19.78
CA SER A 21 -7.10 -2.20 -20.51
C SER A 21 -7.09 -3.71 -20.22
N ALA A 22 -5.95 -4.29 -19.86
CA ALA A 22 -5.87 -5.70 -19.48
C ALA A 22 -6.62 -5.98 -18.17
N PHE A 23 -6.50 -5.11 -17.17
CA PHE A 23 -7.21 -5.24 -15.89
C PHE A 23 -8.72 -5.17 -16.10
N SER A 24 -9.21 -4.25 -16.92
CA SER A 24 -10.65 -4.13 -17.23
C SER A 24 -11.28 -5.40 -17.82
N LYS A 25 -10.47 -6.28 -18.43
CA LYS A 25 -10.94 -7.53 -19.05
C LYS A 25 -10.84 -8.72 -18.10
N ARG A 26 -9.87 -8.72 -17.18
CA ARG A 26 -9.57 -9.87 -16.32
C ARG A 26 -10.04 -9.68 -14.88
N GLY A 27 -10.11 -8.43 -14.41
CA GLY A 27 -10.37 -8.10 -13.01
C GLY A 27 -9.26 -8.52 -12.05
N LEU A 28 -8.05 -8.81 -12.57
CA LEU A 28 -6.93 -9.36 -11.80
C LEU A 28 -5.66 -8.58 -12.08
N PHE A 29 -4.87 -8.39 -11.03
CA PHE A 29 -3.51 -7.86 -11.08
C PHE A 29 -2.52 -8.96 -11.46
N ASP A 30 -1.46 -8.60 -12.17
CA ASP A 30 -0.38 -9.47 -12.61
C ASP A 30 0.95 -9.08 -11.93
N ASN A 31 1.92 -9.99 -11.94
CA ASN A 31 3.26 -9.69 -11.44
C ASN A 31 3.98 -8.73 -12.38
N TYR A 32 4.37 -7.56 -11.85
CA TYR A 32 5.00 -6.51 -12.65
C TYR A 32 5.80 -5.57 -11.76
N ARG A 33 7.03 -5.26 -12.16
CA ARG A 33 7.96 -4.36 -11.44
C ARG A 33 8.05 -4.74 -9.96
N THR A 34 7.47 -3.94 -9.06
CA THR A 34 7.57 -4.13 -7.61
C THR A 34 6.48 -5.05 -7.07
N LEU A 35 5.46 -5.37 -7.86
CA LEU A 35 4.41 -6.32 -7.55
C LEU A 35 4.90 -7.75 -7.80
N ASN A 36 5.36 -8.42 -6.75
CA ASN A 36 5.80 -9.82 -6.81
C ASN A 36 4.61 -10.80 -6.76
N ASN A 37 4.88 -12.09 -6.99
CA ASN A 37 3.84 -13.12 -7.05
C ASN A 37 3.05 -13.29 -5.74
N ASP A 38 3.70 -13.15 -4.59
CA ASP A 38 3.06 -13.31 -3.28
C ASP A 38 2.12 -12.13 -3.00
N LEU A 39 2.60 -10.91 -3.23
CA LEU A 39 1.80 -9.69 -3.10
C LEU A 39 0.59 -9.69 -4.05
N VAL A 40 0.80 -10.02 -5.32
CA VAL A 40 -0.28 -10.09 -6.33
C VAL A 40 -1.33 -11.15 -5.94
N ARG A 41 -0.88 -12.30 -5.41
CA ARG A 41 -1.80 -13.32 -4.91
C ARG A 41 -2.68 -12.78 -3.78
N GLU A 42 -2.12 -12.08 -2.80
CA GLU A 42 -2.90 -11.52 -1.68
C GLU A 42 -3.82 -10.38 -2.14
N ILE A 43 -3.35 -9.47 -3.01
CA ILE A 43 -4.17 -8.42 -3.64
C ILE A 43 -5.37 -9.03 -4.36
N ASN A 44 -5.15 -10.04 -5.21
CA ASN A 44 -6.23 -10.63 -6.00
C ASN A 44 -7.25 -11.39 -5.13
N LYS A 45 -6.85 -11.96 -3.99
CA LYS A 45 -7.79 -12.54 -3.03
C LYS A 45 -8.74 -11.48 -2.46
N ILE A 46 -8.21 -10.30 -2.10
CA ILE A 46 -9.00 -9.17 -1.60
C ILE A 46 -9.99 -8.72 -2.68
N VAL A 47 -9.49 -8.45 -3.89
CA VAL A 47 -10.31 -7.97 -5.03
C VAL A 47 -11.41 -8.96 -5.39
N ALA A 48 -11.08 -10.26 -5.48
CA ALA A 48 -12.05 -11.30 -5.79
C ALA A 48 -13.14 -11.41 -4.71
N TRP A 49 -12.74 -11.35 -3.43
CA TRP A 49 -13.71 -11.41 -2.32
C TRP A 49 -14.73 -10.27 -2.41
N HIS A 50 -14.28 -9.03 -2.62
CA HIS A 50 -15.17 -7.87 -2.75
C HIS A 50 -16.05 -7.94 -4.02
N THR A 51 -15.56 -8.53 -5.10
CA THR A 51 -16.33 -8.67 -6.35
C THR A 51 -17.41 -9.75 -6.26
N GLU A 52 -17.15 -10.84 -5.52
CA GLU A 52 -18.04 -12.01 -5.43
C GLU A 52 -19.10 -11.90 -4.31
N ASN A 53 -18.85 -11.11 -3.25
CA ASN A 53 -19.68 -11.07 -2.03
C ASN A 53 -20.56 -9.81 -1.91
N ASP A 54 -20.87 -9.16 -3.03
CA ASP A 54 -21.60 -7.88 -3.14
C ASP A 54 -23.08 -7.92 -2.66
N TRP A 55 -23.54 -8.99 -1.99
CA TRP A 55 -24.95 -9.17 -1.60
C TRP A 55 -25.11 -9.69 -0.17
N GLY A 56 -25.23 -8.75 0.76
CA GLY A 56 -26.03 -8.89 1.98
C GLY A 56 -25.46 -9.80 3.06
N ASP A 57 -25.02 -9.17 4.16
CA ASP A 57 -24.91 -9.79 5.49
C ASP A 57 -23.62 -10.57 5.79
N VAL A 58 -22.46 -10.04 5.35
CA VAL A 58 -21.15 -10.46 5.89
C VAL A 58 -20.58 -9.33 6.73
N SER A 59 -20.26 -9.61 7.99
CA SER A 59 -19.62 -8.65 8.89
C SER A 59 -18.27 -8.19 8.30
N PHE A 60 -18.13 -6.87 8.09
CA PHE A 60 -16.91 -6.19 7.63
C PHE A 60 -15.65 -6.54 8.45
N ASP A 61 -15.81 -7.08 9.66
CA ASP A 61 -14.75 -7.36 10.62
C ASP A 61 -13.76 -8.48 10.21
N SER A 62 -13.89 -9.06 9.01
CA SER A 62 -13.01 -10.17 8.55
C SER A 62 -12.41 -10.00 7.15
N THR A 63 -12.71 -8.89 6.47
CA THR A 63 -12.40 -8.66 5.06
C THR A 63 -11.19 -7.76 4.96
N GLY A 64 -10.07 -8.30 4.46
CA GLY A 64 -8.84 -7.51 4.30
C GLY A 64 -9.01 -6.47 3.19
N LEU A 65 -8.40 -5.30 3.38
CA LEU A 65 -8.41 -4.19 2.44
C LEU A 65 -7.01 -3.93 1.90
N ILE A 66 -6.95 -3.32 0.72
CA ILE A 66 -5.71 -2.71 0.21
C ILE A 66 -5.68 -1.27 0.71
N ILE A 67 -4.61 -0.90 1.41
CA ILE A 67 -4.54 0.36 2.13
C ILE A 67 -3.31 1.15 1.68
N ALA A 68 -3.48 2.44 1.43
CA ALA A 68 -2.36 3.37 1.35
C ALA A 68 -2.64 4.60 2.21
N SER A 69 -1.59 5.17 2.80
CA SER A 69 -1.73 6.42 3.53
C SER A 69 -2.03 7.58 2.57
N THR A 70 -2.78 8.59 3.02
CA THR A 70 -2.94 9.86 2.30
C THR A 70 -1.59 10.47 1.89
N PHE A 71 -0.53 10.21 2.66
CA PHE A 71 0.82 10.68 2.35
C PHE A 71 1.42 10.04 1.09
N ALA A 72 1.08 8.77 0.78
CA ALA A 72 1.50 8.12 -0.46
C ALA A 72 0.94 8.88 -1.68
N PHE A 73 -0.34 9.27 -1.63
CA PHE A 73 -0.97 10.05 -2.69
C PHE A 73 -0.36 11.45 -2.82
N VAL A 74 -0.04 12.11 -1.70
CA VAL A 74 0.66 13.41 -1.71
C VAL A 74 2.05 13.28 -2.33
N GLU A 75 2.78 12.19 -2.06
CA GLU A 75 4.09 11.96 -2.66
C GLU A 75 4.00 11.74 -4.18
N ILE A 76 3.06 10.91 -4.63
CA ILE A 76 2.78 10.72 -6.07
C ILE A 76 2.43 12.06 -6.69
N ALA A 77 1.51 12.84 -6.11
CA ALA A 77 1.11 14.14 -6.66
C ALA A 77 2.31 15.10 -6.80
N ARG A 78 3.20 15.16 -5.80
CA ARG A 78 4.38 16.04 -5.81
C ARG A 78 5.41 15.62 -6.86
N LYS A 79 5.59 14.32 -7.08
CA LYS A 79 6.58 13.73 -8.00
C LYS A 79 5.91 13.02 -9.18
N PHE A 80 4.77 13.53 -9.65
CA PHE A 80 3.87 12.77 -10.52
C PHE A 80 4.56 12.21 -11.76
N ARG A 81 5.33 13.05 -12.47
CA ARG A 81 6.04 12.62 -13.69
C ARG A 81 7.10 11.55 -13.40
N GLU A 82 7.78 11.65 -12.27
CA GLU A 82 8.86 10.74 -11.89
C GLU A 82 8.31 9.37 -11.47
N ILE A 83 7.17 9.34 -10.77
CA ILE A 83 6.60 8.10 -10.24
C ILE A 83 5.63 7.45 -11.23
N ALA A 84 4.73 8.23 -11.83
CA ALA A 84 3.73 7.69 -12.75
C ALA A 84 4.35 7.28 -14.08
N GLU A 85 5.40 7.96 -14.56
CA GLU A 85 6.10 7.64 -15.82
C GLU A 85 5.14 7.48 -17.02
N ASP A 86 4.12 8.34 -17.11
CA ASP A 86 3.05 8.31 -18.13
C ASP A 86 2.19 7.02 -18.16
N ARG A 87 2.26 6.17 -17.12
CA ARG A 87 1.50 4.91 -17.02
C ARG A 87 0.03 5.12 -16.67
N PHE A 88 -0.29 6.24 -16.03
CA PHE A 88 -1.64 6.72 -15.78
C PHE A 88 -1.64 8.25 -15.82
N THR A 89 -2.79 8.84 -16.12
CA THR A 89 -2.94 10.30 -16.25
C THR A 89 -3.26 10.95 -14.91
N LEU A 90 -3.09 12.28 -14.84
CA LEU A 90 -3.48 13.05 -13.65
C LEU A 90 -4.99 12.94 -13.37
N ASP A 91 -5.81 12.91 -14.43
CA ASP A 91 -7.27 12.77 -14.30
C ASP A 91 -7.65 11.39 -13.77
N GLN A 92 -6.98 10.32 -14.23
CA GLN A 92 -7.15 8.98 -13.68
C GLN A 92 -6.75 8.94 -12.20
N PHE A 93 -5.60 9.51 -11.86
CA PHE A 93 -5.14 9.59 -10.47
C PHE A 93 -6.13 10.34 -9.56
N ALA A 94 -6.64 11.49 -10.02
CA ALA A 94 -7.63 12.27 -9.29
C ALA A 94 -8.95 11.50 -9.13
N ALA A 95 -9.41 10.81 -10.18
CA ALA A 95 -10.60 9.98 -10.13
C ALA A 95 -10.48 8.83 -9.12
N PHE A 96 -9.30 8.18 -9.03
CA PHE A 96 -9.06 7.14 -8.03
C PHE A 96 -9.16 7.68 -6.60
N ILE A 97 -8.65 8.89 -6.35
CA ILE A 97 -8.70 9.51 -5.02
C ILE A 97 -10.14 9.88 -4.66
N ASP A 98 -10.90 10.43 -5.60
CA ASP A 98 -12.28 10.84 -5.38
C ASP A 98 -13.19 9.64 -5.12
N GLN A 99 -12.98 8.54 -5.86
CA GLN A 99 -13.80 7.33 -5.80
C GLN A 99 -12.93 6.08 -5.90
N PRO A 100 -12.22 5.70 -4.82
CA PRO A 100 -11.49 4.45 -4.79
C PRO A 100 -12.47 3.27 -4.86
N PRO A 101 -12.06 2.14 -5.45
CA PRO A 101 -12.87 0.92 -5.43
C PRO A 101 -13.05 0.42 -3.99
N GLU A 102 -14.13 -0.33 -3.73
CA GLU A 102 -14.52 -0.73 -2.36
C GLU A 102 -13.49 -1.59 -1.62
N TRP A 103 -12.64 -2.30 -2.37
CA TRP A 103 -11.54 -3.09 -1.82
C TRP A 103 -10.31 -2.25 -1.44
N PHE A 104 -10.34 -0.93 -1.69
CA PHE A 104 -9.23 -0.01 -1.43
C PHE A 104 -9.63 1.06 -0.41
N PHE A 105 -8.76 1.30 0.57
CA PHE A 105 -8.95 2.33 1.59
C PHE A 105 -7.79 3.32 1.65
N ILE A 106 -8.11 4.61 1.56
CA ILE A 106 -7.14 5.70 1.74
C ILE A 106 -7.11 6.09 3.22
N SER A 107 -6.06 5.69 3.93
CA SER A 107 -5.94 5.96 5.37
C SER A 107 -5.49 7.39 5.65
N SER A 108 -6.24 8.09 6.50
CA SER A 108 -5.87 9.39 7.05
C SER A 108 -4.52 9.34 7.77
N VAL A 109 -3.77 10.44 7.68
CA VAL A 109 -2.61 10.69 8.54
C VAL A 109 -3.03 11.69 9.60
N ASP A 110 -3.34 11.18 10.78
CA ASP A 110 -3.87 11.98 11.89
C ASP A 110 -3.24 11.55 13.24
N ALA A 111 -3.79 12.08 14.33
CA ALA A 111 -3.28 11.85 15.68
C ALA A 111 -3.30 10.37 16.10
N ILE A 112 -4.10 9.51 15.47
CA ILE A 112 -4.16 8.07 15.74
C ILE A 112 -2.84 7.39 15.38
N LEU A 113 -2.09 7.93 14.41
CA LEU A 113 -0.80 7.37 14.02
C LEU A 113 0.34 7.72 14.99
N LEU A 114 0.18 8.74 15.85
CA LEU A 114 1.24 9.22 16.73
C LEU A 114 1.81 8.15 17.67
N PRO A 115 1.00 7.33 18.36
CA PRO A 115 1.53 6.25 19.18
C PRO A 115 2.43 5.31 18.36
N TYR A 116 1.99 4.90 17.17
CA TYR A 116 2.76 3.98 16.32
C TYR A 116 4.06 4.59 15.79
N LEU A 117 4.02 5.88 15.39
CA LEU A 117 5.22 6.61 14.97
C LEU A 117 6.29 6.64 16.06
N THR A 118 5.91 6.79 17.34
CA THR A 118 6.88 6.79 18.45
C THR A 118 7.51 5.42 18.72
N HIS A 119 6.93 4.34 18.22
CA HIS A 119 7.49 2.98 18.33
C HIS A 119 8.48 2.65 17.21
N LEU A 120 8.51 3.44 16.13
CA LEU A 120 9.44 3.24 15.03
C LEU A 120 10.82 3.82 15.38
N PRO A 121 11.90 3.15 14.98
CA PRO A 121 13.24 3.67 15.21
C PRO A 121 13.48 4.91 14.35
N ALA A 122 14.10 5.94 14.94
CA ALA A 122 14.49 7.14 14.19
C ALA A 122 15.57 6.87 13.14
N GLU A 123 16.38 5.83 13.36
CA GLU A 123 17.45 5.40 12.47
C GLU A 123 17.45 3.87 12.32
N VAL A 124 17.80 3.39 11.13
CA VAL A 124 17.91 1.96 10.83
C VAL A 124 19.34 1.59 10.44
N LYS A 125 19.75 0.38 10.82
CA LYS A 125 21.02 -0.21 10.39
C LYS A 125 20.80 -0.93 9.08
N LEU A 126 21.55 -0.53 8.05
CA LEU A 126 21.55 -1.17 6.75
C LEU A 126 22.41 -2.44 6.76
N SER A 127 22.17 -3.32 5.79
CA SER A 127 22.90 -4.58 5.58
C SER A 127 24.43 -4.38 5.42
N ASN A 128 24.85 -3.21 4.95
CA ASN A 128 26.28 -2.84 4.80
C ASN A 128 26.94 -2.34 6.10
N GLY A 129 26.22 -2.34 7.23
CA GLY A 129 26.70 -1.87 8.52
C GLY A 129 26.59 -0.36 8.75
N GLY A 130 26.12 0.41 7.75
CA GLY A 130 25.84 1.83 7.87
C GLY A 130 24.52 2.10 8.60
N THR A 131 24.40 3.29 9.19
CA THR A 131 23.15 3.78 9.78
C THR A 131 22.56 4.88 8.91
N LYS A 132 21.24 4.87 8.69
CA LYS A 132 20.52 5.95 8.02
C LYS A 132 19.28 6.36 8.80
N PRO A 133 18.89 7.65 8.73
CA PRO A 133 17.61 8.08 9.27
C PRO A 133 16.44 7.42 8.52
N MET A 134 15.40 7.06 9.26
CA MET A 134 14.11 6.68 8.69
C MET A 134 13.46 7.93 8.09
N GLU A 135 13.00 7.86 6.84
CA GLU A 135 12.24 8.98 6.27
C GLU A 135 10.84 9.05 6.87
N LEU A 136 10.30 10.26 6.99
CA LEU A 136 8.97 10.46 7.55
C LEU A 136 7.88 9.72 6.73
N ALA A 137 8.03 9.67 5.40
CA ALA A 137 7.11 8.94 4.52
C ALA A 137 7.06 7.45 4.88
N ASP A 138 8.24 6.81 4.94
CA ASP A 138 8.41 5.42 5.33
C ASP A 138 7.82 5.15 6.72
N ALA A 139 8.11 6.05 7.68
CA ALA A 139 7.56 5.94 9.03
C ALA A 139 6.03 6.02 9.06
N ILE A 140 5.42 6.90 8.24
CA ILE A 140 3.97 7.01 8.12
C ILE A 140 3.37 5.73 7.53
N HIS A 141 3.97 5.15 6.49
CA HIS A 141 3.49 3.90 5.89
C HIS A 141 3.56 2.75 6.89
N LEU A 142 4.67 2.61 7.62
CA LEU A 142 4.81 1.60 8.69
C LEU A 142 3.82 1.83 9.84
N ALA A 143 3.64 3.08 10.28
CA ALA A 143 2.68 3.42 11.33
C ALA A 143 1.24 3.13 10.91
N THR A 144 0.91 3.37 9.63
CA THR A 144 -0.39 3.04 9.04
C THR A 144 -0.65 1.53 9.08
N ALA A 145 0.39 0.71 8.85
CA ALA A 145 0.30 -0.74 8.97
C ALA A 145 0.11 -1.18 10.43
N MET A 146 0.93 -0.66 11.33
CA MET A 146 0.86 -0.98 12.77
C MET A 146 -0.45 -0.57 13.43
N SER A 147 -1.21 0.36 12.83
CA SER A 147 -2.54 0.76 13.32
C SER A 147 -3.66 -0.21 12.96
N ARG A 148 -3.35 -1.33 12.28
CA ARG A 148 -4.31 -2.36 11.87
C ARG A 148 -4.15 -3.62 12.73
N ASP A 149 -5.24 -4.37 12.87
CA ASP A 149 -5.26 -5.59 13.70
C ASP A 149 -4.45 -6.73 13.04
N GLU A 150 -4.73 -7.02 11.77
CA GLU A 150 -3.97 -7.96 10.94
C GLU A 150 -3.50 -7.27 9.66
N TYR A 151 -2.19 -7.28 9.40
CA TYR A 151 -1.63 -6.58 8.24
C TYR A 151 -0.40 -7.26 7.63
N LEU A 152 -0.19 -6.92 6.36
CA LEU A 152 1.01 -7.14 5.57
C LEU A 152 1.53 -5.79 5.05
N ILE A 153 2.84 -5.70 4.85
CA ILE A 153 3.52 -4.50 4.37
C ILE A 153 4.11 -4.78 2.99
N ALA A 154 3.60 -4.09 1.98
CA ALA A 154 4.14 -4.09 0.63
C ALA A 154 5.03 -2.86 0.46
N ALA A 155 6.34 -3.03 0.61
CA ALA A 155 7.31 -1.94 0.52
C ALA A 155 8.55 -2.31 -0.28
N THR A 156 9.06 -1.30 -0.99
CA THR A 156 10.24 -1.34 -1.85
C THR A 156 11.48 -0.79 -1.17
N ASP A 157 11.33 0.11 -0.20
CA ASP A 157 12.46 0.71 0.50
C ASP A 157 13.13 -0.31 1.45
N GLU A 158 14.43 -0.54 1.25
CA GLU A 158 15.22 -1.45 2.09
C GLU A 158 15.23 -1.00 3.55
N ARG A 159 15.14 0.31 3.82
CA ARG A 159 15.15 0.88 5.18
C ARG A 159 13.97 0.40 6.00
N MET A 160 12.78 0.33 5.39
CA MET A 160 11.58 -0.19 6.05
C MET A 160 11.79 -1.66 6.46
N ARG A 161 12.43 -2.46 5.60
CA ARG A 161 12.75 -3.86 5.86
C ARG A 161 13.84 -4.08 6.92
N GLN A 162 14.49 -3.03 7.40
CA GLN A 162 15.44 -3.11 8.52
C GLN A 162 14.77 -2.95 9.90
N VAL A 163 13.47 -2.69 9.95
CA VAL A 163 12.72 -2.62 11.22
C VAL A 163 12.41 -4.04 11.69
N SER A 164 13.30 -4.58 12.52
CA SER A 164 13.38 -6.01 12.83
C SER A 164 12.07 -6.66 13.34
N PHE A 165 11.25 -5.94 14.10
CA PHE A 165 10.00 -6.46 14.64
C PHE A 165 8.85 -6.51 13.61
N LEU A 166 9.07 -6.00 12.40
CA LEU A 166 8.11 -6.02 11.28
C LEU A 166 8.51 -7.02 10.18
N ASN A 167 9.64 -7.71 10.31
CA ASN A 167 10.23 -8.52 9.24
C ASN A 167 9.30 -9.64 8.74
N ASP A 168 8.47 -10.21 9.61
CA ASP A 168 7.51 -11.26 9.29
C ASP A 168 6.23 -10.72 8.63
N ARG A 169 6.08 -9.39 8.54
CA ARG A 169 4.91 -8.72 7.95
C ARG A 169 5.13 -8.27 6.52
N PHE A 170 6.37 -8.26 6.02
CA PHE A 170 6.61 -7.83 4.65
C PHE A 170 6.21 -8.91 3.64
N VAL A 171 5.55 -8.46 2.59
CA VAL A 171 5.19 -9.26 1.40
C VAL A 171 5.85 -8.68 0.15
#